data_AF-A0A1Z3HKL7-F1
#
_entry.id   AF-A0A1Z3HKL7-F1
#
_cell.length_a   1.000
_cell.length_b   1.000
_cell.length_c   1.000
_cell.angle_alpha   90.00
_cell.angle_beta   90.00
_cell.angle_gamma   90.00
#
_symmetry.space_group_name_H-M   'P 1'
#
loop_
_entity.id
_entity.type
_entity.pdbx_description
1 polymer ?
#
loop_
_entity_poly.entity_id
_entity_poly.type
_entity_poly.pdbx_seq_one_letter_code
_entity_poly.pdbx_strand_id
1 'polypeptide(L)'
;MRLGRRYGLAPDAFPQRGNRLGGGSYALQLYHRESRRLIGLTTLREQAILPQLQGQVAPLPVDAAGQVTAIAVGNYAPTITTILRHPGRCSLRACAGEVVGRERPLPFPMVPWCRPAVDGLLVCEKNISVSHIANGATRLQPVVLGIGQAAGMAAALCVEQGCQPRDLSVRSLQEALIGDPWAPAAVIPLLDGPKPGSDAWRQGQRRYLEEPEQYPRSGESAIAWGEPYRATVTESGGMTVMVGRLRRQQVQSYALTNITVGTEHALDLAEIPLVTLRADINHRLAQLREGDLIRVWGHLNRAGPWLRLQGLAVAAYQKSVTE
;
A
#
# COMPACT_ATOMS: atom_id res chain seq x y z
N MET A 1 27.05 -6.64 -36.53
CA MET A 1 27.41 -6.57 -35.10
C MET A 1 27.53 -8.00 -34.56
N ARG A 2 28.73 -8.59 -34.54
CA ARG A 2 28.97 -9.91 -33.93
C ARG A 2 29.08 -9.70 -32.43
N LEU A 3 28.04 -10.05 -31.66
CA LEU A 3 28.13 -10.12 -30.20
C LEU A 3 29.22 -11.15 -29.86
N GLY A 4 30.36 -10.70 -29.33
CA GLY A 4 31.47 -11.58 -28.95
C GLY A 4 31.11 -12.51 -27.79
N ARG A 5 32.02 -13.43 -27.43
CA ARG A 5 31.94 -14.40 -26.32
C ARG A 5 31.82 -13.79 -24.89
N ARG A 6 31.30 -12.57 -24.75
CA ARG A 6 31.10 -11.90 -23.44
C ARG A 6 29.86 -12.39 -22.70
N TYR A 7 28.95 -13.08 -23.41
CA TYR A 7 27.73 -13.65 -22.84
C TYR A 7 27.81 -15.17 -22.97
N GLY A 8 28.39 -15.81 -21.96
CA GLY A 8 28.38 -17.25 -21.78
C GLY A 8 27.47 -17.64 -20.62
N LEU A 9 27.09 -18.92 -20.56
CA LEU A 9 26.48 -19.50 -19.38
C LEU A 9 27.54 -19.58 -18.26
N ALA A 10 27.16 -19.39 -16.99
CA ALA A 10 28.08 -19.46 -15.85
C ALA A 10 28.28 -20.93 -15.43
N PRO A 11 29.33 -21.65 -15.88
CA PRO A 11 29.40 -23.11 -15.79
C PRO A 11 29.60 -23.64 -14.37
N ASP A 12 29.91 -22.77 -13.42
CA ASP A 12 30.25 -23.11 -12.04
C ASP A 12 29.29 -22.47 -11.02
N ALA A 13 28.15 -21.92 -11.48
CA ALA A 13 27.18 -21.29 -10.59
C ALA A 13 26.47 -22.29 -9.66
N PHE A 14 26.32 -23.54 -10.11
CA PHE A 14 25.73 -24.64 -9.35
C PHE A 14 26.61 -25.89 -9.42
N PRO A 15 26.61 -26.76 -8.38
CA PRO A 15 27.33 -28.03 -8.41
C PRO A 15 26.99 -28.86 -9.64
N GLN A 16 28.00 -29.36 -10.34
CA GLN A 16 27.79 -30.22 -11.51
C GLN A 16 27.33 -31.62 -11.07
N ARG A 17 26.27 -32.14 -11.70
CA ARG A 17 25.85 -33.53 -11.54
C ARG A 17 25.97 -34.24 -12.88
N GLY A 18 26.91 -35.19 -12.97
CA GLY A 18 27.13 -35.96 -14.21
C GLY A 18 25.87 -36.69 -14.67
N ASN A 19 25.61 -36.69 -15.98
CA ASN A 19 24.49 -37.39 -16.64
C ASN A 19 23.07 -37.05 -16.11
N ARG A 20 22.85 -35.88 -15.49
CA ARG A 20 21.52 -35.42 -15.09
C ARG A 20 21.26 -33.98 -15.56
N LEU A 21 19.99 -33.66 -15.81
CA LEU A 21 19.54 -32.28 -16.01
C LEU A 21 19.71 -31.48 -14.70
N GLY A 22 20.31 -30.30 -14.80
CA GLY A 22 20.59 -29.40 -13.66
C GLY A 22 22.04 -29.44 -13.17
N GLY A 23 22.54 -28.31 -12.70
CA GLY A 23 23.94 -28.12 -12.31
C GLY A 23 24.73 -27.31 -13.32
N GLY A 24 25.93 -26.90 -12.91
CA GLY A 24 26.77 -25.98 -13.65
C GLY A 24 26.09 -24.62 -13.85
N SER A 25 25.63 -24.35 -15.07
CA SER A 25 24.92 -23.11 -15.42
C SER A 25 23.42 -23.09 -15.19
N TYR A 26 22.84 -24.25 -14.91
CA TYR A 26 21.40 -24.39 -14.74
C TYR A 26 21.10 -24.72 -13.29
N ALA A 27 20.05 -24.09 -12.74
CA ALA A 27 19.60 -24.38 -11.39
C ALA A 27 19.31 -25.89 -11.24
N LEU A 28 19.67 -26.44 -10.08
CA LEU A 28 19.49 -27.86 -9.76
C LEU A 28 18.01 -28.28 -9.66
N GLN A 29 17.11 -27.31 -9.54
CA GLN A 29 15.67 -27.52 -9.47
C GLN A 29 14.96 -26.42 -10.26
N LEU A 30 13.85 -26.80 -10.89
CA LEU A 30 12.92 -25.84 -11.50
C LEU A 30 12.38 -24.90 -10.43
N TYR A 31 12.70 -23.61 -10.55
CA TYR A 31 12.07 -22.57 -9.76
C TYR A 31 10.72 -22.20 -10.38
N HIS A 32 9.65 -22.85 -9.90
CA HIS A 32 8.29 -22.48 -10.24
C HIS A 32 7.87 -21.25 -9.42
N ARG A 33 8.15 -20.06 -9.97
CA ARG A 33 7.81 -18.78 -9.31
C ARG A 33 6.30 -18.51 -9.23
N GLU A 34 5.55 -19.09 -10.16
CA GLU A 34 4.13 -18.83 -10.37
C GLU A 34 3.35 -20.15 -10.21
N SER A 35 2.25 -20.09 -9.46
CA SER A 35 1.37 -21.23 -9.19
C SER A 35 0.29 -21.40 -10.27
N ARG A 36 -0.41 -22.54 -10.26
CA ARG A 36 -1.58 -22.73 -11.11
C ARG A 36 -2.74 -21.87 -10.58
N ARG A 37 -3.35 -21.09 -11.48
CA ARG A 37 -4.57 -20.34 -11.19
C ARG A 37 -5.78 -21.25 -11.24
N LEU A 38 -6.68 -21.09 -10.29
CA LEU A 38 -7.99 -21.71 -10.34
C LEU A 38 -8.96 -20.89 -11.20
N ILE A 39 -10.05 -21.56 -11.59
CA ILE A 39 -11.25 -20.92 -12.11
C ILE A 39 -12.21 -20.78 -10.94
N GLY A 40 -12.39 -19.56 -10.46
CA GLY A 40 -13.28 -19.25 -9.34
C GLY A 40 -14.67 -18.87 -9.82
N LEU A 41 -15.63 -18.76 -8.90
CA LEU A 41 -16.97 -18.23 -9.21
C LEU A 41 -16.92 -16.81 -9.79
N THR A 42 -15.92 -16.03 -9.38
CA THR A 42 -15.62 -14.71 -9.92
C THR A 42 -14.19 -14.70 -10.46
N THR A 43 -13.96 -14.00 -11.57
CA THR A 43 -12.61 -13.75 -12.09
C THR A 43 -12.35 -12.25 -12.08
N LEU A 44 -11.32 -11.80 -11.36
CA LEU A 44 -10.93 -10.38 -11.37
C LEU A 44 -10.33 -10.02 -12.74
N ARG A 45 -10.91 -9.01 -13.38
CA ARG A 45 -10.49 -8.53 -14.70
C ARG A 45 -9.87 -7.15 -14.61
N GLU A 46 -9.17 -6.74 -15.67
CA GLU A 46 -8.54 -5.42 -15.77
C GLU A 46 -9.53 -4.27 -15.50
N GLN A 47 -10.74 -4.37 -16.02
CA GLN A 47 -11.77 -3.32 -15.88
C GLN A 47 -12.18 -3.08 -14.42
N ALA A 48 -12.02 -4.09 -13.56
CA ALA A 48 -12.35 -4.00 -12.14
C ALA A 48 -11.23 -3.36 -11.30
N ILE A 49 -10.03 -3.19 -11.87
CA ILE A 49 -8.90 -2.58 -11.15
C ILE A 49 -8.56 -1.19 -11.68
N LEU A 50 -8.91 -0.85 -12.92
CA LEU A 50 -8.62 0.46 -13.48
C LEU A 50 -9.45 1.56 -12.81
N PRO A 51 -8.89 2.78 -12.63
CA PRO A 51 -9.64 3.93 -12.14
C PRO A 51 -10.87 4.23 -13.00
N GLN A 52 -11.95 4.67 -12.34
CA GLN A 52 -13.16 5.15 -13.02
C GLN A 52 -12.85 6.38 -13.89
N LEU A 53 -13.70 6.65 -14.89
CA LEU A 53 -13.57 7.86 -15.73
C LEU A 53 -13.59 9.12 -14.85
N GLN A 54 -12.58 9.98 -15.00
CA GLN A 54 -12.34 11.18 -14.17
C GLN A 54 -12.16 10.89 -12.66
N GLY A 55 -11.95 9.62 -12.29
CA GLY A 55 -11.70 9.18 -10.93
C GLY A 55 -10.24 8.81 -10.69
N GLN A 56 -9.92 8.65 -9.41
CA GLN A 56 -8.62 8.18 -8.93
C GLN A 56 -8.60 6.71 -8.50
N VAL A 57 -9.77 6.15 -8.20
CA VAL A 57 -9.92 4.79 -7.67
C VAL A 57 -10.77 3.91 -8.57
N ALA A 58 -10.55 2.61 -8.48
CA ALA A 58 -11.35 1.59 -9.16
C ALA A 58 -12.78 1.56 -8.57
N PRO A 59 -13.80 1.12 -9.33
CA PRO A 59 -15.12 0.89 -8.75
C PRO A 59 -15.08 -0.23 -7.71
N LEU A 60 -15.92 -0.15 -6.67
CA LEU A 60 -16.06 -1.24 -5.71
C LEU A 60 -16.58 -2.50 -6.42
N PRO A 61 -16.00 -3.69 -6.18
CA PRO A 61 -16.52 -4.93 -6.74
C PRO A 61 -17.79 -5.31 -5.99
N VAL A 62 -18.95 -5.13 -6.63
CA VAL A 62 -20.26 -5.51 -6.06
C VAL A 62 -20.79 -6.78 -6.73
N ASP A 63 -21.51 -7.60 -5.98
CA ASP A 63 -22.23 -8.75 -6.53
C ASP A 63 -23.61 -8.37 -7.09
N ALA A 64 -24.36 -9.35 -7.58
CA ALA A 64 -25.70 -9.14 -8.14
C ALA A 64 -26.72 -8.64 -7.10
N ALA A 65 -26.45 -8.80 -5.79
CA ALA A 65 -27.28 -8.30 -4.70
C ALA A 65 -26.84 -6.89 -4.23
N GLY A 66 -25.85 -6.28 -4.90
CA GLY A 66 -25.30 -4.98 -4.54
C GLY A 66 -24.31 -5.01 -3.36
N GLN A 67 -23.90 -6.18 -2.88
CA GLN A 67 -22.97 -6.29 -1.76
C GLN A 67 -21.52 -6.17 -2.22
N VAL A 68 -20.72 -5.39 -1.49
CA VAL A 68 -19.28 -5.26 -1.75
C VAL A 68 -18.57 -6.58 -1.43
N THR A 69 -17.79 -7.07 -2.40
CA THR A 69 -17.11 -8.38 -2.33
C THR A 69 -15.61 -8.29 -2.07
N ALA A 70 -15.06 -7.08 -1.95
CA ALA A 70 -13.63 -6.84 -1.72
C ALA A 70 -13.17 -7.40 -0.37
N ILE A 71 -12.04 -8.11 -0.36
CA ILE A 71 -11.43 -8.68 0.86
C ILE A 71 -9.99 -8.22 1.09
N ALA A 72 -9.36 -7.62 0.08
CA ALA A 72 -8.01 -7.10 0.17
C ALA A 72 -7.84 -5.93 -0.79
N VAL A 73 -7.03 -4.96 -0.37
CA VAL A 73 -6.67 -3.78 -1.16
C VAL A 73 -5.18 -3.83 -1.48
N GLY A 74 -4.83 -3.63 -2.75
CA GLY A 74 -3.45 -3.43 -3.19
C GLY A 74 -3.21 -2.02 -3.73
N ASN A 75 -1.96 -1.72 -4.08
CA ASN A 75 -1.59 -0.54 -4.88
C ASN A 75 -0.40 -0.92 -5.76
N TYR A 76 -0.67 -1.36 -6.99
CA TYR A 76 0.40 -1.69 -7.93
C TYR A 76 -0.04 -1.60 -9.39
N ALA A 77 0.86 -1.11 -10.25
CA ALA A 77 0.60 -1.01 -11.67
C ALA A 77 0.39 -2.41 -12.29
N PRO A 78 -0.61 -2.61 -13.15
CA PRO A 78 -0.92 -3.90 -13.74
C PRO A 78 0.09 -4.30 -14.83
N THR A 79 0.93 -3.38 -15.32
CA THR A 79 1.96 -3.69 -16.30
C THR A 79 3.20 -2.81 -16.12
N ILE A 80 4.38 -3.40 -16.32
CA ILE A 80 5.68 -2.70 -16.31
C ILE A 80 5.82 -1.74 -17.50
N THR A 81 5.05 -1.92 -18.58
CA THR A 81 5.08 -1.03 -19.76
C THR A 81 4.66 0.40 -19.43
N THR A 82 3.82 0.60 -18.41
CA THR A 82 3.51 1.94 -17.94
C THR A 82 4.77 2.61 -17.36
N ILE A 83 5.68 1.84 -16.73
CA ILE A 83 6.97 2.31 -16.19
C ILE A 83 7.97 2.53 -17.35
N LEU A 84 7.97 1.64 -18.35
CA LEU A 84 8.89 1.69 -19.49
C LEU A 84 8.60 2.78 -20.52
N ARG A 85 7.45 3.48 -20.46
CA ARG A 85 7.21 4.65 -21.33
C ARG A 85 8.10 5.85 -20.98
N HIS A 86 8.88 5.81 -19.90
CA HIS A 86 9.84 6.84 -19.51
C HIS A 86 11.21 6.24 -19.15
N PRO A 87 11.99 5.76 -20.14
CA PRO A 87 13.34 5.26 -19.89
C PRO A 87 14.24 6.42 -19.43
N GLY A 88 14.57 6.47 -18.15
CA GLY A 88 15.55 7.44 -17.60
C GLY A 88 15.27 7.99 -16.20
N ARG A 89 14.10 7.75 -15.59
CA ARG A 89 13.75 8.34 -14.27
C ARG A 89 13.69 7.38 -13.08
N CYS A 90 13.88 6.07 -13.27
CA CYS A 90 13.73 5.12 -12.17
C CYS A 90 15.01 5.00 -11.32
N SER A 91 15.22 5.95 -10.41
CA SER A 91 16.09 5.72 -9.24
C SER A 91 15.31 4.91 -8.18
N LEU A 92 15.98 4.20 -7.26
CA LEU A 92 15.31 3.56 -6.12
C LEU A 92 14.49 4.56 -5.27
N ARG A 93 14.90 5.84 -5.27
CA ARG A 93 14.19 6.98 -4.68
C ARG A 93 12.89 7.31 -5.44
N ALA A 94 12.87 7.12 -6.76
CA ALA A 94 11.67 7.20 -7.57
C ALA A 94 10.66 6.07 -7.27
N CYS A 95 11.14 4.88 -6.94
CA CYS A 95 10.25 3.78 -6.53
C CYS A 95 9.70 3.92 -5.10
N ALA A 96 10.33 4.76 -4.25
CA ALA A 96 9.88 5.02 -2.88
C ALA A 96 9.14 6.37 -2.71
N GLY A 97 9.38 7.36 -3.58
CA GLY A 97 8.77 8.69 -3.55
C GLY A 97 8.19 9.20 -4.87
N GLU A 98 8.59 8.66 -6.04
CA GLU A 98 8.01 8.98 -7.36
C GLU A 98 7.08 7.88 -7.89
N VAL A 99 6.50 7.09 -6.99
CA VAL A 99 5.22 6.40 -7.28
C VAL A 99 4.10 7.43 -7.47
N VAL A 100 4.37 8.70 -7.10
CA VAL A 100 3.51 9.88 -7.23
C VAL A 100 3.97 10.78 -8.38
N GLY A 101 4.30 10.18 -9.51
CA GLY A 101 4.76 10.87 -10.72
C GLY A 101 3.99 10.48 -11.98
N ARG A 102 2.70 10.12 -11.85
CA ARG A 102 1.83 9.90 -13.01
C ARG A 102 0.55 10.70 -12.98
N GLU A 103 0.20 11.16 -14.17
CA GLU A 103 -1.07 11.76 -14.59
C GLU A 103 -2.30 10.84 -14.38
N ARG A 104 -2.11 9.59 -13.93
CA ARG A 104 -3.20 8.68 -13.55
C ARG A 104 -2.81 7.87 -12.31
N PRO A 105 -3.64 7.85 -11.26
CA PRO A 105 -3.38 7.10 -10.05
C PRO A 105 -3.31 5.61 -10.34
N LEU A 106 -2.44 4.94 -9.59
CA LEU A 106 -2.26 3.51 -9.68
C LEU A 106 -3.57 2.80 -9.32
N PRO A 107 -3.88 1.68 -9.99
CA PRO A 107 -5.04 0.90 -9.61
C PRO A 107 -4.83 0.37 -8.20
N PHE A 108 -5.85 0.55 -7.37
CA PHE A 108 -5.94 -0.11 -6.07
C PHE A 108 -6.75 -1.39 -6.27
N PRO A 109 -6.12 -2.52 -6.66
CA PRO A 109 -6.88 -3.73 -6.91
C PRO A 109 -7.58 -4.15 -5.61
N MET A 110 -8.91 -4.15 -5.68
CA MET A 110 -9.74 -4.82 -4.70
C MET A 110 -9.90 -6.25 -5.14
N VAL A 111 -9.36 -7.18 -4.36
CA VAL A 111 -9.47 -8.61 -4.68
C VAL A 111 -10.81 -9.11 -4.14
N PRO A 112 -11.71 -9.62 -5.01
CA PRO A 112 -12.97 -10.20 -4.55
C PRO A 112 -12.72 -11.58 -3.95
N TRP A 113 -13.65 -12.01 -3.09
CA TRP A 113 -13.64 -13.36 -2.53
C TRP A 113 -13.73 -14.44 -3.64
N CYS A 114 -12.61 -15.09 -3.94
CA CYS A 114 -12.50 -16.09 -5.00
C CYS A 114 -12.87 -17.47 -4.45
N ARG A 115 -14.16 -17.81 -4.50
CA ARG A 115 -14.68 -19.11 -4.07
C ARG A 115 -14.41 -20.20 -5.12
N PRO A 116 -13.64 -21.26 -4.80
CA PRO A 116 -13.58 -22.46 -5.64
C PRO A 116 -14.91 -23.23 -5.55
N ALA A 117 -15.21 -24.03 -6.58
CA ALA A 117 -16.34 -24.96 -6.53
C ALA A 117 -16.07 -26.18 -5.63
N VAL A 118 -14.81 -26.37 -5.19
CA VAL A 118 -14.36 -27.51 -4.39
C VAL A 118 -14.54 -27.24 -2.90
N ASP A 119 -15.11 -28.20 -2.19
CA ASP A 119 -15.40 -28.17 -0.75
C ASP A 119 -14.11 -28.09 0.08
N GLY A 120 -14.15 -27.31 1.15
CA GLY A 120 -13.01 -27.09 2.05
C GLY A 120 -11.78 -26.42 1.40
N LEU A 121 -11.84 -26.04 0.12
CA LEU A 121 -10.71 -25.44 -0.58
C LEU A 121 -10.73 -23.91 -0.46
N LEU A 122 -9.65 -23.39 0.13
CA LEU A 122 -9.30 -21.97 0.10
C LEU A 122 -8.02 -21.77 -0.68
N VAL A 123 -7.91 -20.61 -1.30
CA VAL A 123 -6.83 -20.26 -2.22
C VAL A 123 -6.41 -18.83 -1.99
N CYS A 124 -5.11 -18.60 -2.00
CA CYS A 124 -4.53 -17.29 -1.79
C CYS A 124 -3.34 -17.07 -2.74
N GLU A 125 -2.67 -15.93 -2.60
CA GLU A 125 -1.48 -15.60 -3.39
C GLU A 125 -1.76 -15.58 -4.91
N LYS A 126 -0.93 -16.25 -5.73
CA LYS A 126 -1.03 -16.27 -7.20
C LYS A 126 -2.01 -17.31 -7.71
N ASN A 127 -2.64 -18.09 -6.83
CA ASN A 127 -3.61 -19.10 -7.21
C ASN A 127 -4.98 -18.50 -7.54
N ILE A 128 -5.27 -17.27 -7.10
CA ILE A 128 -6.59 -16.63 -7.24
C ILE A 128 -7.05 -16.51 -8.70
N SER A 129 -8.37 -16.43 -8.87
CA SER A 129 -9.04 -16.34 -10.16
C SER A 129 -8.90 -14.92 -10.75
N VAL A 130 -7.92 -14.72 -11.61
CA VAL A 130 -7.57 -13.41 -12.20
C VAL A 130 -7.27 -13.52 -13.70
N SER A 131 -7.60 -12.47 -14.45
CA SER A 131 -7.13 -12.29 -15.84
C SER A 131 -5.62 -12.05 -15.91
N HIS A 132 -5.02 -12.26 -17.08
CA HIS A 132 -3.57 -12.05 -17.29
C HIS A 132 -3.10 -10.64 -16.89
N ILE A 133 -3.87 -9.60 -17.24
CA ILE A 133 -3.53 -8.21 -16.90
C ILE A 133 -3.75 -7.93 -15.41
N ALA A 134 -4.88 -8.37 -14.85
CA ALA A 134 -5.16 -8.16 -13.42
C ALA A 134 -4.11 -8.85 -12.53
N ASN A 135 -3.60 -10.02 -12.94
CA ASN A 135 -2.52 -10.72 -12.26
C ASN A 135 -1.28 -9.84 -12.05
N GLY A 136 -0.99 -8.93 -12.99
CA GLY A 136 0.11 -7.99 -12.87
C GLY A 136 0.02 -7.12 -11.62
N ALA A 137 -1.19 -6.68 -11.24
CA ALA A 137 -1.47 -5.82 -10.10
C ALA A 137 -1.63 -6.59 -8.78
N THR A 138 -2.07 -7.85 -8.82
CA THR A 138 -2.37 -8.64 -7.60
C THR A 138 -1.21 -9.49 -7.08
N ARG A 139 -0.18 -9.76 -7.90
CA ARG A 139 0.92 -10.69 -7.56
C ARG A 139 2.06 -10.08 -6.72
N LEU A 140 1.95 -8.81 -6.32
CA LEU A 140 2.95 -8.15 -5.49
C LEU A 140 2.81 -8.56 -4.03
N GLN A 141 3.94 -8.68 -3.33
CA GLN A 141 3.99 -9.21 -1.96
C GLN A 141 3.01 -8.52 -0.99
N PRO A 142 2.85 -7.19 -0.97
CA PRO A 142 1.87 -6.55 -0.09
C PRO A 142 0.42 -7.00 -0.35
N VAL A 143 0.04 -7.16 -1.62
CA VAL A 143 -1.31 -7.60 -2.00
C VAL A 143 -1.51 -9.07 -1.65
N VAL A 144 -0.50 -9.90 -1.94
CA VAL A 144 -0.47 -11.32 -1.59
C VAL A 144 -0.63 -11.54 -0.09
N LEU A 145 0.03 -10.73 0.75
CA LEU A 145 -0.11 -10.81 2.21
C LEU A 145 -1.55 -10.50 2.64
N GLY A 146 -2.18 -9.48 2.06
CA GLY A 146 -3.60 -9.16 2.33
C GLY A 146 -4.55 -10.29 1.92
N ILE A 147 -4.33 -10.89 0.75
CA ILE A 147 -5.12 -12.07 0.32
C ILE A 147 -4.91 -13.25 1.28
N GLY A 148 -3.66 -13.49 1.70
CA GLY A 148 -3.34 -14.55 2.65
C GLY A 148 -3.99 -14.35 4.02
N GLN A 149 -3.99 -13.10 4.51
CA GLN A 149 -4.67 -12.73 5.74
C GLN A 149 -6.18 -12.98 5.64
N ALA A 150 -6.82 -12.55 4.56
CA ALA A 150 -8.23 -12.79 4.30
C ALA A 150 -8.56 -14.29 4.22
N ALA A 151 -7.73 -15.09 3.55
CA ALA A 151 -7.92 -16.53 3.46
C ALA A 151 -7.78 -17.22 4.83
N GLY A 152 -6.81 -16.82 5.65
CA GLY A 152 -6.64 -17.35 7.01
C GLY A 152 -7.81 -17.01 7.92
N MET A 153 -8.27 -15.75 7.89
CA MET A 153 -9.46 -15.30 8.64
C MET A 153 -10.71 -16.07 8.21
N ALA A 154 -10.91 -16.24 6.90
CA ALA A 154 -12.04 -17.01 6.37
C ALA A 154 -12.01 -18.48 6.79
N ALA A 155 -10.83 -19.10 6.82
CA ALA A 155 -10.68 -20.48 7.28
C ALA A 155 -11.15 -20.64 8.73
N ALA A 156 -10.73 -19.72 9.61
CA ALA A 156 -11.16 -19.71 11.01
C ALA A 156 -12.68 -19.56 11.13
N LEU A 157 -13.26 -18.55 10.45
CA LEU A 157 -14.70 -18.31 10.47
C LEU A 157 -15.51 -19.49 9.92
N CYS A 158 -15.03 -20.17 8.87
CA CYS A 158 -15.71 -21.35 8.33
C CYS A 158 -15.78 -22.49 9.36
N VAL A 159 -14.69 -22.71 10.11
CA VAL A 159 -14.65 -23.71 11.17
C VAL A 159 -15.58 -23.33 12.33
N GLU A 160 -15.55 -22.07 12.78
CA GLU A 160 -16.39 -21.56 13.86
C GLU A 160 -17.89 -21.61 13.53
N GLN A 161 -18.26 -21.29 12.29
CA GLN A 161 -19.65 -21.25 11.82
C GLN A 161 -20.13 -22.60 11.26
N GLY A 162 -19.24 -23.60 11.13
CA GLY A 162 -19.56 -24.89 10.54
C GLY A 162 -20.02 -24.79 9.08
N CYS A 163 -19.47 -23.87 8.29
CA CYS A 163 -19.88 -23.62 6.91
C CYS A 163 -18.75 -23.90 5.90
N GLN A 164 -19.12 -24.11 4.62
CA GLN A 164 -18.14 -24.21 3.55
C GLN A 164 -17.59 -22.82 3.18
N PRO A 165 -16.34 -22.72 2.70
CA PRO A 165 -15.77 -21.45 2.23
C PRO A 165 -16.62 -20.66 1.23
N ARG A 166 -17.43 -21.38 0.44
CA ARG A 166 -18.32 -20.76 -0.54
C ARG A 166 -19.58 -20.15 0.06
N ASP A 167 -20.01 -20.67 1.21
CA ASP A 167 -21.21 -20.25 1.93
C ASP A 167 -20.89 -19.19 2.99
N LEU A 168 -19.60 -18.95 3.26
CA LEU A 168 -19.15 -17.90 4.18
C LEU A 168 -19.64 -16.51 3.69
N SER A 169 -20.28 -15.79 4.60
CA SER A 169 -20.69 -14.40 4.38
C SER A 169 -19.48 -13.51 4.18
N VAL A 170 -19.42 -12.82 3.02
CA VAL A 170 -18.35 -11.86 2.73
C VAL A 170 -18.36 -10.71 3.73
N ARG A 171 -19.54 -10.30 4.19
CA ARG A 171 -19.68 -9.27 5.25
C ARG A 171 -19.04 -9.73 6.56
N SER A 172 -19.29 -10.97 6.98
CA SER A 172 -18.69 -11.53 8.21
C SER A 172 -17.15 -11.52 8.12
N LEU A 173 -16.60 -11.91 6.97
CA LEU A 173 -15.16 -11.87 6.73
C LEU A 173 -14.61 -10.44 6.76
N GLN A 174 -15.28 -9.49 6.09
CA GLN A 174 -14.86 -8.09 6.07
C GLN A 174 -14.88 -7.46 7.47
N GLU A 175 -15.91 -7.72 8.28
CA GLU A 175 -15.97 -7.23 9.66
C GLU A 175 -14.86 -7.83 10.53
N ALA A 176 -14.54 -9.12 10.35
CA ALA A 176 -13.43 -9.74 11.07
C ALA A 176 -12.08 -9.12 10.68
N LEU A 177 -11.88 -8.84 9.38
CA LEU A 177 -10.66 -8.19 8.87
C LEU A 177 -10.52 -6.72 9.34
N ILE A 178 -11.60 -5.94 9.26
CA ILE A 178 -11.62 -4.55 9.72
C ILE A 178 -11.48 -4.50 11.23
N GLY A 179 -12.09 -5.45 11.96
CA GLY A 179 -12.17 -5.55 13.41
C GLY A 179 -10.94 -6.14 14.09
N ASP A 180 -10.00 -6.72 13.33
CA ASP A 180 -8.83 -7.39 13.90
C ASP A 180 -8.05 -6.46 14.87
N PRO A 181 -7.75 -6.93 16.10
CA PRO A 181 -7.08 -6.11 17.11
C PRO A 181 -5.57 -5.97 16.86
N TRP A 182 -4.95 -6.88 16.11
CA TRP A 182 -3.50 -6.94 15.92
C TRP A 182 -3.07 -6.46 14.54
N ALA A 183 -3.85 -6.81 13.51
CA ALA A 183 -3.56 -6.52 12.11
C ALA A 183 -4.85 -6.12 11.36
N PRO A 184 -5.48 -4.98 11.68
CA PRO A 184 -6.66 -4.52 10.95
C PRO A 184 -6.35 -4.34 9.46
N ALA A 185 -7.19 -4.94 8.60
CA ALA A 185 -7.01 -4.93 7.16
C ALA A 185 -8.09 -4.10 6.45
N ALA A 186 -7.66 -3.21 5.55
CA ALA A 186 -8.55 -2.41 4.73
C ALA A 186 -9.19 -3.29 3.63
N VAL A 187 -10.48 -3.10 3.41
CA VAL A 187 -11.23 -3.70 2.30
C VAL A 187 -11.78 -2.66 1.34
N ILE A 188 -11.86 -1.40 1.79
CA ILE A 188 -12.19 -0.21 0.98
C ILE A 188 -10.92 0.64 0.81
N PRO A 189 -10.48 0.95 -0.43
CA PRO A 189 -9.35 1.83 -0.67
C PRO A 189 -9.76 3.29 -0.44
N LEU A 190 -9.47 3.80 0.75
CA LEU A 190 -9.55 5.23 1.07
C LEU A 190 -8.15 5.83 1.01
N LEU A 191 -7.99 6.87 0.21
CA LEU A 191 -6.73 7.60 0.02
C LEU A 191 -6.49 8.65 1.10
N ASP A 192 -7.57 9.00 1.79
CA ASP A 192 -7.62 9.78 2.99
C ASP A 192 -8.01 8.87 4.17
N GLY A 193 -7.70 9.32 5.37
CA GLY A 193 -8.20 8.67 6.58
C GLY A 193 -7.15 8.46 7.66
N PRO A 194 -7.63 8.21 8.88
CA PRO A 194 -6.79 8.06 10.04
C PRO A 194 -6.06 6.72 10.01
N LYS A 195 -5.19 6.53 10.99
CA LYS A 195 -4.42 5.30 11.17
C LYS A 195 -5.36 4.06 11.14
N PRO A 196 -5.00 3.00 10.39
CA PRO A 196 -5.72 1.74 10.42
C PRO A 196 -5.92 1.22 11.85
N GLY A 197 -7.12 0.69 12.12
CA GLY A 197 -7.53 0.18 13.44
C GLY A 197 -8.15 1.20 14.40
N SER A 198 -8.08 2.51 14.10
CA SER A 198 -8.83 3.52 14.87
C SER A 198 -10.34 3.41 14.63
N ASP A 199 -11.16 3.85 15.59
CA ASP A 199 -12.62 3.77 15.46
C ASP A 199 -13.14 4.55 14.25
N ALA A 200 -12.59 5.75 14.02
CA ALA A 200 -12.87 6.53 12.83
C ALA A 200 -12.54 5.73 11.56
N TRP A 201 -11.34 5.14 11.46
CA TRP A 201 -10.97 4.32 10.30
C TRP A 201 -11.94 3.15 10.08
N ARG A 202 -12.33 2.42 11.14
CA ARG A 202 -13.28 1.31 11.04
C ARG A 202 -14.66 1.79 10.58
N GLN A 203 -15.13 2.94 11.09
CA GLN A 203 -16.38 3.56 10.66
C GLN A 203 -16.35 3.92 9.18
N GLY A 204 -15.24 4.48 8.69
CA GLY A 204 -15.09 4.81 7.27
C GLY A 204 -15.09 3.58 6.36
N GLN A 205 -14.46 2.47 6.79
CA GLN A 205 -14.54 1.21 6.05
C GLN A 205 -15.98 0.69 5.99
N ARG A 206 -16.69 0.68 7.13
CA ARG A 206 -18.09 0.20 7.24
C ARG A 206 -19.09 1.01 6.43
N ARG A 207 -18.94 2.35 6.43
CA ARG A 207 -19.81 3.25 5.66
C ARG A 207 -19.91 2.84 4.20
N TYR A 208 -18.77 2.60 3.54
CA TYR A 208 -18.76 2.24 2.12
C TYR A 208 -19.04 0.76 1.86
N LEU A 209 -19.07 -0.08 2.90
CA LEU A 209 -19.61 -1.42 2.82
C LEU A 209 -21.15 -1.41 2.86
N GLU A 210 -21.75 -0.51 3.64
CA GLU A 210 -23.20 -0.33 3.77
C GLU A 210 -23.81 0.49 2.62
N GLU A 211 -23.13 1.56 2.22
CA GLU A 211 -23.56 2.55 1.23
C GLU A 211 -22.54 2.63 0.06
N PRO A 212 -22.35 1.54 -0.73
CA PRO A 212 -21.31 1.47 -1.76
C PRO A 212 -21.46 2.50 -2.88
N GLU A 213 -22.69 2.95 -3.16
CA GLU A 213 -22.99 3.99 -4.13
C GLU A 213 -22.42 5.37 -3.76
N GLN A 214 -22.10 5.57 -2.47
CA GLN A 214 -21.50 6.81 -1.99
C GLN A 214 -19.97 6.79 -2.08
N TYR A 215 -19.38 5.69 -2.52
CA TYR A 215 -17.92 5.58 -2.64
C TYR A 215 -17.37 6.60 -3.64
N PRO A 216 -16.54 7.55 -3.19
CA PRO A 216 -16.15 8.68 -4.00
C PRO A 216 -15.14 8.26 -5.07
N ARG A 217 -15.33 8.77 -6.30
CA ARG A 217 -14.40 8.52 -7.40
C ARG A 217 -13.00 9.08 -7.15
N SER A 218 -12.86 10.07 -6.27
CA SER A 218 -11.55 10.60 -5.84
C SER A 218 -10.79 9.62 -4.94
N GLY A 219 -11.47 8.65 -4.31
CA GLY A 219 -10.91 7.85 -3.23
C GLY A 219 -10.73 8.63 -1.91
N GLU A 220 -11.04 9.92 -1.90
CA GLU A 220 -11.08 10.75 -0.70
C GLU A 220 -12.50 10.74 -0.15
N SER A 221 -12.66 10.20 1.06
CA SER A 221 -13.92 10.12 1.77
C SER A 221 -14.52 11.50 2.01
N ALA A 222 -15.85 11.54 2.09
CA ALA A 222 -16.58 12.73 2.53
C ALA A 222 -16.56 12.90 4.06
N ILE A 223 -15.83 12.04 4.78
CA ILE A 223 -15.84 11.98 6.24
C ILE A 223 -14.83 13.00 6.77
N ALA A 224 -15.30 13.93 7.60
CA ALA A 224 -14.42 14.76 8.39
C ALA A 224 -13.80 13.89 9.49
N TRP A 225 -12.55 13.43 9.30
CA TRP A 225 -11.87 12.46 10.17
C TRP A 225 -11.52 12.95 11.60
N GLY A 226 -12.15 14.02 12.09
CA GLY A 226 -11.81 14.66 13.36
C GLY A 226 -10.39 15.25 13.36
N GLU A 227 -9.95 15.78 14.52
CA GLU A 227 -8.55 16.18 14.68
C GLU A 227 -7.66 14.94 14.49
N PRO A 228 -6.60 15.04 13.67
CA PRO A 228 -5.67 13.93 13.47
C PRO A 228 -5.11 13.51 14.83
N TYR A 229 -4.90 12.20 15.01
CA TYR A 229 -4.28 11.65 16.21
C TYR A 229 -3.06 12.50 16.60
N ARG A 230 -3.23 13.32 17.66
CA ARG A 230 -2.13 14.01 18.31
C ARG A 230 -1.43 12.94 19.09
N ALA A 231 -0.44 12.29 18.48
CA ALA A 231 0.60 11.64 19.26
C ALA A 231 1.14 12.74 20.18
N THR A 232 0.71 12.77 21.43
CA THR A 232 1.37 13.59 22.43
C THR A 232 2.83 13.14 22.38
N VAL A 233 3.74 14.09 22.18
CA VAL A 233 5.19 13.88 21.99
C VAL A 233 5.81 13.01 23.09
N THR A 234 5.07 12.78 24.18
CA THR A 234 5.35 11.89 25.29
C THR A 234 5.32 10.39 24.97
N GLU A 235 4.63 9.93 23.92
CA GLU A 235 4.61 8.50 23.56
C GLU A 235 5.65 8.20 22.47
N SER A 236 6.88 7.90 22.91
CA SER A 236 7.89 6.97 22.33
C SER A 236 9.30 7.53 22.48
N GLY A 237 10.05 7.04 23.47
CA GLY A 237 11.50 7.22 23.50
C GLY A 237 12.10 6.72 22.18
N GLY A 238 12.68 7.63 21.40
CA GLY A 238 13.30 7.31 20.09
C GLY A 238 12.73 8.05 18.87
N MET A 239 11.71 8.90 19.03
CA MET A 239 11.31 9.81 17.94
C MET A 239 12.17 11.09 17.94
N THR A 240 12.58 11.51 16.75
CA THR A 240 13.27 12.79 16.55
C THR A 240 12.24 13.88 16.31
N VAL A 241 12.39 14.99 17.03
CA VAL A 241 11.56 16.19 16.86
C VAL A 241 12.38 17.25 16.15
N MET A 242 11.82 17.81 15.08
CA MET A 242 12.45 18.86 14.28
C MET A 242 11.46 20.01 14.07
N VAL A 243 11.97 21.23 14.08
CA VAL A 243 11.24 22.43 13.68
C VAL A 243 11.95 23.02 12.48
N GLY A 244 11.21 23.43 11.46
CA GLY A 244 11.80 24.07 10.28
C GLY A 244 10.75 24.53 9.30
N ARG A 245 11.21 25.06 8.17
CA ARG A 245 10.33 25.54 7.10
C ARG A 245 10.05 24.45 6.08
N LEU A 246 8.77 24.28 5.76
CA LEU A 246 8.33 23.34 4.73
C LEU A 246 8.81 23.80 3.35
N ARG A 247 9.51 22.91 2.64
CA ARG A 247 9.84 23.06 1.22
C ARG A 247 9.04 22.04 0.42
N ARG A 248 8.30 22.50 -0.59
CA ARG A 248 7.56 21.62 -1.50
C ARG A 248 8.33 21.49 -2.80
N GLN A 249 8.85 20.30 -3.08
CA GLN A 249 9.61 20.07 -4.31
C GLN A 249 8.67 19.71 -5.46
N GLN A 250 7.73 18.79 -5.22
CA GLN A 250 6.76 18.27 -6.19
C GLN A 250 5.48 17.81 -5.46
N VAL A 251 4.52 17.23 -6.19
CA VAL A 251 3.35 16.57 -5.59
C VAL A 251 3.82 15.42 -4.69
N GLN A 252 3.38 15.42 -3.43
CA GLN A 252 3.80 14.45 -2.38
C GLN A 252 5.32 14.36 -2.14
N SER A 253 6.10 15.36 -2.54
CA SER A 253 7.52 15.47 -2.22
C SER A 253 7.76 16.71 -1.36
N TYR A 254 8.02 16.45 -0.08
CA TYR A 254 8.18 17.47 0.95
C TYR A 254 9.55 17.34 1.61
N ALA A 255 10.11 18.47 2.00
CA ALA A 255 11.33 18.51 2.79
C ALA A 255 11.23 19.60 3.87
N LEU A 256 12.05 19.46 4.90
CA LEU A 256 12.23 20.48 5.92
C LEU A 256 13.58 21.16 5.72
N THR A 257 13.60 22.48 5.81
CA THR A 257 14.80 23.33 5.71
C THR A 257 14.88 24.23 6.95
N ASN A 258 16.04 24.87 7.19
CA ASN A 258 16.29 25.70 8.37
C ASN A 258 15.92 24.96 9.66
N ILE A 259 16.52 23.78 9.84
CA ILE A 259 16.10 22.78 10.80
C ILE A 259 16.71 23.09 12.17
N THR A 260 15.85 23.21 13.18
CA THR A 260 16.23 23.17 14.59
C THR A 260 15.84 21.80 15.16
N VAL A 261 16.82 21.04 15.66
CA VAL A 261 16.60 19.71 16.26
C VAL A 261 16.44 19.86 17.77
N GLY A 262 15.35 19.33 18.34
CA GLY A 262 15.07 19.42 19.77
C GLY A 262 15.79 18.39 20.65
N THR A 263 16.62 17.54 20.07
CA THR A 263 17.36 16.46 20.75
C THR A 263 18.85 16.55 20.43
N GLU A 264 19.72 16.16 21.35
CA GLU A 264 21.18 16.37 21.41
C GLU A 264 22.03 15.94 20.19
N HIS A 265 21.42 15.35 19.16
CA HIS A 265 22.10 15.02 17.91
C HIS A 265 21.81 16.11 16.87
N ALA A 266 22.64 17.16 16.88
CA ALA A 266 22.64 18.17 15.82
C ALA A 266 23.07 17.50 14.51
N LEU A 267 22.09 17.21 13.65
CA LEU A 267 22.35 16.83 12.27
C LEU A 267 22.56 18.11 11.49
N ASP A 268 23.76 18.31 10.97
CA ASP A 268 24.11 19.43 10.10
C ASP A 268 23.59 19.18 8.67
N LEU A 269 22.27 18.97 8.56
CA LEU A 269 21.58 18.75 7.29
C LEU A 269 20.90 20.04 6.86
N ALA A 270 21.31 20.59 5.72
CA ALA A 270 20.68 21.77 5.12
C ALA A 270 19.20 21.51 4.75
N GLU A 271 18.88 20.26 4.40
CA GLU A 271 17.54 19.82 4.02
C GLU A 271 17.32 18.35 4.40
N ILE A 272 16.15 18.03 4.93
CA ILE A 272 15.73 16.65 5.21
C ILE A 272 14.41 16.33 4.49
N PRO A 273 14.37 15.32 3.59
CA PRO A 273 13.14 14.85 3.00
C PRO A 273 12.19 14.27 4.06
N LEU A 274 10.91 14.57 3.91
CA LEU A 274 9.84 14.08 4.76
C LEU A 274 9.08 12.96 4.05
N VAL A 275 8.95 11.82 4.71
CA VAL A 275 8.22 10.66 4.20
C VAL A 275 7.15 10.28 5.22
N THR A 276 5.95 9.93 4.78
CA THR A 276 4.89 9.44 5.67
C THR A 276 4.25 8.19 5.08
N LEU A 277 3.91 7.24 5.95
CA LEU A 277 3.07 6.09 5.61
C LEU A 277 1.59 6.35 5.90
N ARG A 278 1.26 7.53 6.44
CA ARG A 278 -0.08 7.88 6.89
C ARG A 278 -0.70 8.92 5.96
N ALA A 279 -1.90 8.61 5.47
CA ALA A 279 -2.68 9.45 4.57
C ALA A 279 -3.07 10.78 5.21
N ASP A 280 -3.52 10.77 6.48
CA ASP A 280 -3.86 11.97 7.25
C ASP A 280 -2.70 12.99 7.32
N ILE A 281 -1.47 12.54 7.56
CA ILE A 281 -0.28 13.38 7.58
C ILE A 281 0.02 13.93 6.18
N ASN A 282 -0.07 13.10 5.15
CA ASN A 282 0.18 13.53 3.76
C ASN A 282 -0.84 14.59 3.31
N HIS A 283 -2.12 14.40 3.64
CA HIS A 283 -3.18 15.35 3.33
C HIS A 283 -2.92 16.70 4.02
N ARG A 284 -2.50 16.70 5.28
CA ARG A 284 -2.10 17.93 5.99
C ARG A 284 -0.89 18.61 5.36
N LEU A 285 0.14 17.87 4.96
CA LEU A 285 1.29 18.45 4.25
C LEU A 285 0.87 19.12 2.94
N ALA A 286 -0.11 18.54 2.22
CA ALA A 286 -0.62 19.09 0.98
C ALA A 286 -1.39 20.41 1.16
N GLN A 287 -1.99 20.62 2.34
CA GLN A 287 -2.72 21.85 2.69
C GLN A 287 -1.82 22.99 3.17
N LEU A 288 -0.57 22.70 3.55
CA LEU A 288 0.39 23.70 4.01
C LEU A 288 1.04 24.43 2.84
N ARG A 289 1.45 25.68 3.08
CA ARG A 289 2.11 26.52 2.09
C ARG A 289 3.63 26.36 2.18
N GLU A 290 4.30 26.58 1.06
CA GLU A 290 5.75 26.65 1.04
C GLU A 290 6.25 27.75 1.99
N GLY A 291 7.25 27.40 2.80
CA GLY A 291 7.83 28.29 3.81
C GLY A 291 7.12 28.26 5.16
N ASP A 292 5.97 27.59 5.32
CA ASP A 292 5.28 27.47 6.62
C ASP A 292 6.22 26.86 7.67
N LEU A 293 6.24 27.45 8.86
CA LEU A 293 7.02 26.95 9.99
C LEU A 293 6.26 25.80 10.64
N ILE A 294 6.84 24.60 10.56
CA ILE A 294 6.21 23.39 11.07
C ILE A 294 7.12 22.69 12.09
N ARG A 295 6.47 22.11 13.10
CA ARG A 295 7.06 21.17 14.03
C ARG A 295 6.65 19.77 13.60
N VAL A 296 7.63 18.91 13.35
CA VAL A 296 7.43 17.53 12.92
C VAL A 296 8.08 16.57 13.89
N TRP A 297 7.55 15.35 13.98
CA TRP A 297 8.17 14.28 14.76
C TRP A 297 8.03 12.94 14.05
N GLY A 298 9.03 12.08 14.22
CA GLY A 298 9.04 10.77 13.59
C GLY A 298 10.35 10.01 13.77
N HIS A 299 10.57 9.01 12.94
CA HIS A 299 11.77 8.18 12.99
C HIS A 299 12.75 8.61 11.90
N LEU A 300 13.94 9.02 12.31
CA LEU A 300 15.02 9.33 11.39
C LEU A 300 15.59 8.05 10.79
N ASN A 301 15.67 7.98 9.46
CA ASN A 301 16.46 6.95 8.80
C ASN A 301 17.94 7.41 8.72
N ARG A 302 18.85 6.62 9.31
CA ARG A 302 20.30 6.91 9.30
C ARG A 302 20.99 6.46 8.00
N ALA A 303 20.43 5.49 7.28
CA ALA A 303 21.01 4.95 6.04
C ALA A 303 20.63 5.76 4.79
N GLY A 304 19.51 6.48 4.83
CA GLY A 304 19.16 7.53 3.87
C GLY A 304 18.59 8.69 4.67
N PRO A 305 19.17 9.90 4.62
CA PRO A 305 18.88 10.98 5.56
C PRO A 305 17.50 11.60 5.31
N TRP A 306 16.44 10.88 5.68
CA TRP A 306 15.04 11.30 5.58
C TRP A 306 14.28 10.96 6.87
N LEU A 307 13.25 11.73 7.16
CA LEU A 307 12.44 11.59 8.37
C LEU A 307 11.11 10.91 8.03
N ARG A 308 10.85 9.75 8.65
CA ARG A 308 9.55 9.09 8.58
C ARG A 308 8.59 9.70 9.60
N LEU A 309 7.72 10.60 9.14
CA LEU A 309 6.76 11.31 9.97
C LEU A 309 5.81 10.37 10.71
N GLN A 310 5.58 10.69 11.97
CA GLN A 310 4.52 10.14 12.83
C GLN A 310 3.49 11.22 13.20
N GLY A 311 3.84 12.49 13.04
CA GLY A 311 2.91 13.61 13.10
C GLY A 311 3.55 14.96 12.77
N LEU A 312 2.71 15.99 12.69
CA LEU A 312 3.11 17.37 12.46
C LEU A 312 2.16 18.36 13.15
N ALA A 313 2.67 19.55 13.45
CA ALA A 313 1.93 20.70 13.93
C ALA A 313 2.46 21.97 13.26
N VAL A 314 1.57 22.90 12.94
CA VAL A 314 1.98 24.24 12.49
C VAL A 314 2.46 24.99 13.73
N ALA A 315 3.69 25.52 13.69
CA ALA A 315 4.20 26.32 14.79
C ALA A 315 3.44 27.66 14.78
N ALA A 316 2.80 28.01 15.90
CA ALA A 316 2.25 29.35 16.06
C ALA A 316 3.41 30.36 15.98
N TYR A 317 3.24 31.41 15.17
CA TYR A 317 4.15 32.54 15.19
C TYR A 317 4.02 33.19 16.58
N GLN A 318 4.93 32.89 17.50
CA GLN A 318 5.05 33.68 18.71
C GLN A 318 5.48 35.08 18.26
N LYS A 319 4.53 36.01 18.15
CA LYS A 319 4.84 37.44 18.20
C LYS A 319 5.63 37.61 19.49
N SER A 320 6.91 37.94 19.38
CA SER A 320 7.70 38.46 20.48
C SER A 320 6.90 39.58 21.12
N VAL A 321 6.40 39.35 22.33
CA VAL A 321 5.93 40.41 23.20
C VAL A 321 7.19 41.17 23.61
N THR A 322 7.56 42.16 22.81
CA THR A 322 8.34 43.30 23.28
C THR A 322 7.35 44.24 23.96
N GLU A 323 7.37 44.23 25.28
CA GLU A 323 7.35 45.42 26.16
C GLU A 323 7.90 45.02 27.52
#